data_AF-A0A958XVB2-F1
#
_entry.id   AF-A0A958XVB2-F1
#
_cell.length_a   1.000
_cell.length_b   1.000
_cell.length_c   1.000
_cell.angle_alpha   90.00
_cell.angle_beta   90.00
_cell.angle_gamma   90.00
#
_symmetry.space_group_name_H-M   'P 1'
#
loop_
_entity.id
_entity.type
_entity.pdbx_description
1 polymer ?
#
loop_
_entity_poly.entity_id
_entity_poly.type
_entity_poly.pdbx_seq_one_letter_code
_entity_poly.pdbx_strand_id
1 'polypeptide(L)'
;MVTRLFVGSTGLAVAVLIPVRTTVQKRFPFPVLPRRGYFCQLLLAPAYCFKRTPPIGPDFRGRQLSGFFLELTKSGLQRIDGKSFGIFGRTFRPLIRFQAFNVYLCPVSNLQHLLAAWRKHPAVNRIVQSLENPTPGTRIQLGGLTGAQESFALAATVLAQKPGNRGFHLLIANSKEEAAYRHNDLEGMLGEPAPFFFPDSFKRPAFFDDLNSVQVLQRSEAINKITGSSPDKTGGTVIVTYPEALFEKVVKPEVLAQSRIEIRTGERLDVDFAIQVLVEYGFGRTDFVYEPGQFSIRGGIVDLFSYGNEMPYRIELFDDEVENIRTFDPLTQLSLRKLSSVSIVPNLNTRFRQDQKVSLFHILPADAVIWIRDYQFLLDRLQYCFERAEQFASKITALDEAELRDIFRDRAFLYPGDVAGEIAERPLVFTEKQHINAGPV
;
A
#
# COMPACT_ATOMS: atom_id res chain seq x y z
N MET A 1 -5.63 35.89 18.32
CA MET A 1 -4.32 35.50 17.76
C MET A 1 -3.86 36.62 16.85
N VAL A 2 -2.65 37.15 17.03
CA VAL A 2 -2.04 38.04 16.05
C VAL A 2 -0.95 37.23 15.35
N THR A 3 -1.13 36.98 14.06
CA THR A 3 -0.10 36.38 13.21
C THR A 3 0.69 37.54 12.61
N ARG A 4 1.99 37.66 12.93
CA ARG A 4 2.89 38.54 12.17
C ARG A 4 3.66 37.68 11.18
N LEU A 5 3.47 37.94 9.89
CA LEU A 5 4.37 37.46 8.84
C LEU A 5 5.60 38.36 8.80
N PHE A 6 6.78 37.75 8.84
CA PHE A 6 8.01 38.40 8.41
C PHE A 6 8.44 37.79 7.08
N VAL A 7 8.70 38.65 6.10
CA VAL A 7 9.22 38.25 4.78
C VAL A 7 10.71 38.58 4.76
N GLY A 8 11.55 37.54 4.75
CA GLY A 8 13.00 37.64 4.53
C GLY A 8 13.34 37.34 3.06
N SER A 9 14.45 37.89 2.58
CA SER A 9 14.86 37.95 1.16
C SER A 9 15.27 36.62 0.49
N THR A 10 14.94 35.47 1.06
CA THR A 10 15.20 34.14 0.46
C THR A 10 13.95 33.27 0.30
N GLY A 11 12.75 33.85 0.43
CA GLY A 11 11.52 33.22 -0.06
C GLY A 11 10.93 32.09 0.80
N LEU A 12 11.40 31.87 2.03
CA LEU A 12 10.75 30.94 2.97
C LEU A 12 9.91 31.72 4.00
N ALA A 13 8.60 31.46 4.06
CA ALA A 13 7.70 32.04 5.06
C ALA A 13 7.61 31.13 6.30
N VAL A 14 7.95 31.67 7.47
CA VAL A 14 7.81 30.97 8.77
C VAL A 14 6.70 31.64 9.58
N ALA A 15 5.67 30.90 9.96
CA ALA A 15 4.60 31.37 10.83
C ALA A 15 4.92 31.03 12.29
N VAL A 16 5.02 32.03 13.15
CA VAL A 16 5.22 31.86 14.60
C VAL A 16 3.93 32.20 15.34
N LEU A 17 3.41 31.24 16.12
CA LEU A 17 2.27 31.45 17.03
C LEU A 17 2.78 31.95 18.39
N ILE A 18 2.46 33.18 18.74
CA ILE A 18 2.73 33.75 20.08
C ILE A 18 1.42 33.74 20.88
N PRO A 19 1.36 33.06 22.05
CA PRO A 19 0.18 33.13 22.92
C PRO A 19 0.15 34.48 23.64
N VAL A 20 -0.85 35.31 23.32
CA VAL A 20 -1.14 36.53 24.09
C VAL A 20 -2.26 36.20 25.08
N ARG A 21 -1.98 36.34 26.38
CA ARG A 21 -3.02 36.37 27.41
C ARG A 21 -3.73 37.73 27.33
N THR A 22 -5.01 37.73 26.98
CA THR A 22 -5.89 38.89 27.16
C THR A 22 -7.19 38.46 27.84
N THR A 23 -7.36 38.93 29.06
CA THR A 23 -8.66 39.10 29.74
C THR A 23 -9.38 40.29 29.10
N VAL A 24 -10.71 40.23 28.88
CA VAL A 24 -11.73 41.31 29.00
C VAL A 24 -13.10 40.90 28.38
N GLN A 25 -14.17 41.46 28.95
CA GLN A 25 -15.62 41.13 28.89
C GLN A 25 -16.42 41.65 27.66
N LYS A 26 -17.50 40.91 27.32
CA LYS A 26 -18.86 41.24 26.77
C LYS A 26 -19.11 42.39 25.72
N ARG A 27 -19.71 42.04 24.55
CA ARG A 27 -21.09 42.39 24.00
C ARG A 27 -21.21 42.16 22.45
N PHE A 28 -22.41 41.76 21.98
CA PHE A 28 -22.92 41.39 20.60
C PHE A 28 -23.09 42.58 19.59
N PRO A 29 -23.58 42.47 18.30
CA PRO A 29 -24.00 41.35 17.39
C PRO A 29 -23.46 41.37 15.90
N PHE A 30 -23.87 40.37 15.07
CA PHE A 30 -23.64 39.99 13.62
C PHE A 30 -23.84 41.09 12.51
N PRO A 31 -23.63 40.91 11.13
CA PRO A 31 -23.61 39.68 10.26
C PRO A 31 -22.72 39.61 8.94
N VAL A 32 -22.79 38.45 8.23
CA VAL A 32 -22.64 38.11 6.75
C VAL A 32 -21.26 37.90 6.02
N LEU A 33 -20.96 36.60 5.70
CA LEU A 33 -20.50 35.87 4.46
C LEU A 33 -19.51 36.49 3.41
N PRO A 34 -18.99 35.72 2.40
CA PRO A 34 -18.17 34.49 2.41
C PRO A 34 -16.90 34.62 1.50
N ARG A 35 -15.84 33.79 1.64
CA ARG A 35 -14.95 33.43 0.50
C ARG A 35 -13.91 32.33 0.83
N ARG A 36 -13.98 31.26 0.03
CA ARG A 36 -12.93 30.33 -0.45
C ARG A 36 -11.91 29.83 0.58
N GLY A 37 -12.16 28.63 1.11
CA GLY A 37 -11.17 27.85 1.84
C GLY A 37 -10.21 27.12 0.90
N TYR A 38 -8.92 27.43 1.02
CA TYR A 38 -7.83 26.52 0.65
C TYR A 38 -7.52 25.68 1.90
N PHE A 39 -7.67 24.36 1.80
CA PHE A 39 -7.25 23.43 2.85
C PHE A 39 -5.72 23.36 2.85
N CYS A 40 -5.09 23.74 3.95
CA CYS A 40 -3.67 23.51 4.20
C CYS A 40 -3.55 22.50 5.35
N GLN A 41 -3.03 21.32 5.05
CA GLN A 41 -2.90 20.17 5.95
C GLN A 41 -1.77 20.45 6.95
N LEU A 42 -2.09 20.59 8.24
CA LEU A 42 -1.09 20.74 9.31
C LEU A 42 -0.47 19.37 9.64
N LEU A 43 0.82 19.20 9.36
CA LEU A 43 1.65 18.11 9.90
C LEU A 43 1.97 18.40 11.38
N LEU A 44 1.44 17.58 12.29
CA LEU A 44 1.80 17.59 13.71
C LEU A 44 3.13 16.84 13.91
N ALA A 45 4.15 17.54 14.43
CA ALA A 45 5.38 16.92 14.93
C ALA A 45 5.16 16.31 16.33
N PRO A 46 5.82 15.19 16.70
CA PRO A 46 5.55 14.49 17.95
C PRO A 46 6.07 15.27 19.18
N ALA A 47 5.20 15.39 20.19
CA ALA A 47 5.52 15.94 21.49
C ALA A 47 6.31 14.94 22.35
N TYR A 48 7.47 15.34 22.87
CA TYR A 48 8.25 14.54 23.82
C TYR A 48 7.72 14.72 25.25
N CYS A 49 7.53 13.60 25.95
CA CYS A 49 7.08 13.55 27.35
C CYS A 49 8.29 13.63 28.30
N PHE A 50 8.43 14.73 29.03
CA PHE A 50 9.44 14.86 30.09
C PHE A 50 8.91 14.27 31.41
N LYS A 51 9.61 13.26 31.95
CA LYS A 51 9.39 12.77 33.33
C LYS A 51 9.81 13.86 34.33
N ARG A 52 8.87 14.32 35.18
CA ARG A 52 9.16 15.22 36.32
C ARG A 52 9.78 14.42 37.48
N THR A 53 10.97 14.80 37.93
CA THR A 53 11.47 14.49 39.28
C THR A 53 10.94 15.54 40.28
N PRO A 54 10.70 15.18 41.56
CA PRO A 54 10.12 16.11 42.54
C PRO A 54 11.15 17.16 43.01
N PRO A 55 10.71 18.36 43.43
CA PRO A 55 11.63 19.41 43.84
C PRO A 55 12.12 19.19 45.28
N ILE A 56 13.42 19.38 45.51
CA ILE A 56 14.02 19.55 46.83
C ILE A 56 14.11 21.06 47.10
N GLY A 57 13.40 21.53 48.13
CA GLY A 57 13.75 22.67 48.98
C GLY A 57 13.71 24.10 48.39
N PRO A 58 13.44 25.14 49.21
CA PRO A 58 13.14 26.47 48.73
C PRO A 58 14.36 27.39 48.81
N ASP A 59 14.78 27.95 47.69
CA ASP A 59 15.20 29.36 47.58
C ASP A 59 15.69 29.60 46.16
N PHE A 60 15.16 30.64 45.53
CA PHE A 60 15.89 31.63 44.70
C PHE A 60 14.88 32.44 43.90
N ARG A 61 14.74 33.71 44.28
CA ARG A 61 13.97 34.73 43.56
C ARG A 61 14.65 35.05 42.24
N GLY A 62 13.83 35.13 41.19
CA GLY A 62 13.97 36.03 40.05
C GLY A 62 15.24 35.91 39.20
N ARG A 63 15.09 35.30 38.01
CA ARG A 63 15.72 35.76 36.76
C ARG A 63 15.05 35.07 35.57
N GLN A 64 14.72 35.86 34.55
CA GLN A 64 14.25 35.39 33.25
C GLN A 64 15.31 34.50 32.60
N LEU A 65 14.91 33.30 32.13
CA LEU A 65 15.73 32.48 31.25
C LEU A 65 15.45 32.89 29.81
N SER A 66 16.44 33.50 29.17
CA SER A 66 16.51 33.72 27.73
C SER A 66 16.68 32.36 27.02
N GLY A 67 15.82 32.07 26.06
CA GLY A 67 15.89 30.85 25.25
C GLY A 67 17.13 30.83 24.36
N PHE A 68 17.90 29.73 24.42
CA PHE A 68 18.98 29.43 23.49
C PHE A 68 18.43 28.59 22.33
N PHE A 69 18.61 29.07 21.10
CA PHE A 69 18.40 28.31 19.87
C PHE A 69 19.58 27.35 19.65
N LEU A 70 19.30 26.08 19.35
CA LEU A 70 20.30 25.14 18.84
C LEU A 70 20.03 24.93 17.34
N GLU A 71 20.89 25.49 16.50
CA GLU A 71 20.84 25.33 15.05
C GLU A 71 21.81 24.20 14.67
N LEU A 72 21.29 23.06 14.19
CA LEU A 72 22.10 21.98 13.62
C LEU A 72 22.05 22.12 12.10
N THR A 73 23.01 22.83 11.52
CA THR A 73 23.23 22.86 10.07
C THR A 73 24.09 21.66 9.64
N LYS A 74 23.50 20.76 8.85
CA LYS A 74 24.24 19.81 8.01
C LYS A 74 24.57 20.49 6.70
N SER A 75 25.83 20.86 6.46
CA SER A 75 26.45 20.82 5.12
C SER A 75 27.84 21.48 5.08
N GLY A 76 28.82 20.76 4.53
CA GLY A 76 29.85 21.36 3.68
C GLY A 76 31.17 21.72 4.35
N LEU A 77 32.20 20.90 4.10
CA LEU A 77 33.57 21.41 4.04
C LEU A 77 33.64 22.46 2.93
N GLN A 78 33.79 23.72 3.30
CA GLN A 78 34.43 24.72 2.44
C GLN A 78 35.53 25.42 3.22
N ARG A 79 36.74 25.23 2.71
CA ARG A 79 37.96 25.92 3.12
C ARG A 79 37.89 27.33 2.53
N ILE A 80 37.81 28.35 3.36
CA ILE A 80 38.02 29.75 2.94
C ILE A 80 39.14 30.33 3.78
N ASP A 81 40.20 30.70 3.07
CA ASP A 81 41.43 31.28 3.57
C ASP A 81 41.22 32.66 4.22
N GLY A 82 42.03 32.90 5.26
CA GLY A 82 42.65 34.18 5.61
C GLY A 82 41.80 35.45 5.58
N LYS A 83 41.48 35.98 6.77
CA LYS A 83 41.90 37.33 7.19
C LYS A 83 41.54 37.62 8.64
N SER A 84 42.57 38.00 9.38
CA SER A 84 42.56 38.45 10.76
C SER A 84 41.82 39.79 10.91
N PHE A 85 40.93 39.90 11.89
CA PHE A 85 40.62 41.17 12.53
C PHE A 85 40.49 40.93 14.03
N GLY A 86 41.48 41.41 14.78
CA GLY A 86 41.44 41.50 16.23
C GLY A 86 40.96 42.88 16.64
N ILE A 87 40.03 42.93 17.60
CA ILE A 87 39.87 44.06 18.52
C ILE A 87 39.73 43.51 19.94
N PHE A 88 40.46 44.15 20.83
CA PHE A 88 40.73 43.90 22.24
C PHE A 88 39.51 43.57 23.13
N GLY A 89 39.75 42.66 24.09
CA GLY A 89 39.53 42.97 25.51
C GLY A 89 38.20 42.52 26.12
N ARG A 90 38.16 41.28 26.63
CA ARG A 90 37.87 40.93 28.04
C ARG A 90 37.76 39.42 28.19
N THR A 91 38.65 38.88 29.02
CA THR A 91 38.68 37.48 29.47
C THR A 91 37.44 37.19 30.33
N PHE A 92 36.45 36.51 29.75
CA PHE A 92 35.49 35.74 30.51
C PHE A 92 35.85 34.26 30.36
N ARG A 93 36.30 33.63 31.46
CA ARG A 93 36.32 32.17 31.57
C ARG A 93 34.93 31.74 32.09
N PRO A 94 34.07 31.08 31.30
CA PRO A 94 32.99 30.31 31.88
C PRO A 94 33.55 28.93 32.26
N LEU A 95 33.59 28.71 33.56
CA LEU A 95 33.83 27.43 34.20
C LEU A 95 32.60 26.53 33.95
N ILE A 96 32.47 25.93 32.77
CA ILE A 96 31.47 24.88 32.54
C ILE A 96 32.16 23.72 31.84
N ARG A 97 32.44 22.69 32.63
CA ARG A 97 32.90 21.39 32.17
C ARG A 97 31.70 20.73 31.47
N PHE A 98 31.63 20.81 30.15
CA PHE A 98 30.67 20.02 29.38
C PHE A 98 31.05 18.55 29.53
N GLN A 99 30.34 17.82 30.41
CA GLN A 99 30.27 16.37 30.26
C GLN A 99 29.60 16.12 28.91
N ALA A 100 30.36 15.59 27.96
CA ALA A 100 29.83 15.07 26.72
C ALA A 100 28.86 13.93 27.08
N PHE A 101 27.57 14.24 27.15
CA PHE A 101 26.55 13.21 27.07
C PHE A 101 26.61 12.68 25.64
N ASN A 102 27.21 11.49 25.49
CA ASN A 102 27.06 10.71 24.28
C ASN A 102 25.56 10.43 24.10
N VAL A 103 24.91 11.22 23.27
CA VAL A 103 23.59 10.90 22.73
C VAL A 103 23.84 9.75 21.77
N TYR A 104 23.62 8.53 22.26
CA TYR A 104 23.48 7.37 21.38
C TYR A 104 22.19 7.58 20.58
N LEU A 105 22.32 8.18 19.39
CA LEU A 105 21.31 8.07 18.36
C LEU A 105 21.25 6.59 17.98
N CYS A 106 20.33 5.85 18.59
CA CYS A 106 20.00 4.50 18.15
C CYS A 106 19.26 4.65 16.81
N PRO A 107 19.84 4.25 15.67
CA PRO A 107 19.22 4.46 14.36
C PRO A 107 18.24 3.33 14.01
N VAL A 108 17.96 2.42 14.94
CA VAL A 108 16.92 1.41 14.78
C VAL A 108 15.59 2.12 14.98
N SER A 109 14.75 2.18 13.93
CA SER A 109 13.48 2.89 13.99
C SER A 109 12.65 2.39 15.18
N ASN A 110 12.00 3.29 15.93
CA ASN A 110 11.13 2.92 17.06
C ASN A 110 10.11 1.83 16.67
N LEU A 111 9.71 1.79 15.40
CA LEU A 111 8.85 0.78 14.81
C LEU A 111 9.44 -0.63 14.88
N GLN A 112 10.71 -0.82 14.50
CA GLN A 112 11.38 -2.12 14.56
C GLN A 112 11.52 -2.63 15.99
N HIS A 113 11.77 -1.73 16.96
CA HIS A 113 11.80 -2.09 18.38
C HIS A 113 10.44 -2.54 18.89
N LEU A 114 9.38 -1.82 18.54
CA LEU A 114 8.01 -2.18 18.91
C LEU A 114 7.63 -3.53 18.28
N LEU A 115 7.91 -3.72 16.99
CA LEU A 115 7.65 -4.96 16.29
C LEU A 115 8.43 -6.14 16.89
N ALA A 116 9.68 -5.94 17.30
CA ALA A 116 10.47 -6.95 18.00
C ALA A 116 9.88 -7.32 19.37
N ALA A 117 9.26 -6.37 20.08
CA ALA A 117 8.53 -6.65 21.31
C ALA A 117 7.26 -7.47 21.05
N TRP A 118 6.49 -7.12 20.01
CA TRP A 118 5.31 -7.87 19.57
C TRP A 118 5.65 -9.31 19.15
N ARG A 119 6.75 -9.51 18.41
CA ARG A 119 7.23 -10.86 18.03
C ARG A 119 7.54 -11.76 19.23
N LYS A 120 7.91 -11.19 20.37
CA LYS A 120 8.17 -11.93 21.62
C LYS A 120 6.93 -12.07 22.49
N HIS A 121 5.81 -11.46 22.11
CA HIS A 121 4.61 -11.45 22.92
C HIS A 121 4.01 -12.87 23.01
N PRO A 122 3.63 -13.36 24.20
CA PRO A 122 3.10 -14.73 24.36
C PRO A 122 1.86 -15.02 23.51
N ALA A 123 1.04 -14.00 23.21
CA ALA A 123 -0.09 -14.17 22.30
C ALA A 123 0.36 -14.45 20.86
N VAL A 124 1.38 -13.74 20.34
CA VAL A 124 1.90 -13.98 18.98
C VAL A 124 2.52 -15.38 18.90
N ASN A 125 3.26 -15.81 19.92
CA ASN A 125 3.80 -17.17 19.95
C ASN A 125 2.70 -18.24 19.91
N ARG A 126 1.58 -18.03 20.61
CA ARG A 126 0.42 -18.94 20.55
C ARG A 126 -0.24 -18.95 19.17
N ILE A 127 -0.34 -17.79 18.52
CA ILE A 127 -0.85 -17.70 17.14
C ILE A 127 0.05 -18.53 16.22
N VAL A 128 1.36 -18.27 16.23
CA VAL A 128 2.33 -18.98 15.38
C VAL A 128 2.30 -20.48 15.61
N GLN A 129 2.28 -20.94 16.88
CA GLN A 129 2.19 -22.36 17.22
C GLN A 129 0.90 -23.01 16.68
N SER A 130 -0.22 -22.29 16.73
CA SER A 130 -1.50 -22.78 16.20
C SER A 130 -1.51 -22.85 14.68
N LEU A 131 -0.73 -21.98 14.02
CA LEU A 131 -0.58 -21.94 12.56
C LEU A 131 0.49 -22.88 12.01
N GLU A 132 1.46 -23.35 12.82
CA GLU A 132 2.49 -24.30 12.37
C GLU A 132 1.94 -25.71 12.14
N ASN A 133 0.87 -26.11 12.84
CA ASN A 133 0.17 -27.39 12.65
C ASN A 133 -1.34 -27.17 12.59
N PRO A 134 -1.85 -26.53 11.52
CA PRO A 134 -3.26 -26.20 11.44
C PRO A 134 -4.07 -27.49 11.23
N THR A 135 -4.98 -27.77 12.15
CA THR A 135 -6.08 -28.69 11.88
C THR A 135 -7.04 -28.02 10.90
N PRO A 136 -7.68 -28.77 9.98
CA PRO A 136 -8.75 -28.21 9.15
C PRO A 136 -9.76 -27.46 10.03
N GLY A 137 -10.01 -26.19 9.69
CA GLY A 137 -10.90 -25.33 10.48
C GLY A 137 -10.27 -24.66 11.71
N THR A 138 -8.94 -24.53 11.83
CA THR A 138 -8.32 -23.73 12.92
C THR A 138 -8.93 -22.32 13.00
N ARG A 139 -9.40 -21.95 14.21
CA ARG A 139 -10.04 -20.67 14.54
C ARG A 139 -9.32 -19.99 15.69
N ILE A 140 -8.80 -18.79 15.46
CA ILE A 140 -8.06 -18.02 16.45
C ILE A 140 -8.79 -16.69 16.68
N GLN A 141 -9.25 -16.49 17.92
CA GLN A 141 -9.83 -15.22 18.33
C GLN A 141 -8.78 -14.32 18.98
N LEU A 142 -8.63 -13.11 18.45
CA LEU A 142 -7.86 -12.04 19.06
C LEU A 142 -8.82 -11.05 19.72
N GLY A 143 -8.65 -10.84 21.03
CA GLY A 143 -9.47 -9.89 21.78
C GLY A 143 -8.68 -8.64 22.18
N GLY A 144 -9.37 -7.50 22.23
CA GLY A 144 -8.83 -6.26 22.82
C GLY A 144 -7.86 -5.50 21.93
N LEU A 145 -7.83 -5.78 20.62
CA LEU A 145 -7.04 -5.03 19.66
C LEU A 145 -7.71 -3.69 19.33
N THR A 146 -6.93 -2.62 19.28
CA THR A 146 -7.40 -1.27 18.95
C THR A 146 -6.43 -0.57 18.00
N GLY A 147 -6.96 0.17 17.02
CA GLY A 147 -6.16 0.90 16.03
C GLY A 147 -5.15 0.00 15.30
N ALA A 148 -3.90 0.43 15.21
CA ALA A 148 -2.80 -0.28 14.51
C ALA A 148 -2.38 -1.63 15.14
N GLN A 149 -2.92 -2.00 16.31
CA GLN A 149 -2.55 -3.25 17.00
C GLN A 149 -2.84 -4.51 16.17
N GLU A 150 -3.86 -4.48 15.32
CA GLU A 150 -4.13 -5.55 14.35
C GLU A 150 -3.00 -5.70 13.32
N SER A 151 -2.53 -4.59 12.75
CA SER A 151 -1.39 -4.56 11.83
C SER A 151 -0.12 -5.10 12.52
N PHE A 152 0.12 -4.74 13.78
CA PHE A 152 1.22 -5.29 14.57
C PHE A 152 1.07 -6.78 14.86
N ALA A 153 -0.13 -7.26 15.20
CA ALA A 153 -0.39 -8.67 15.45
C ALA A 153 -0.10 -9.50 14.20
N LEU A 154 -0.59 -9.05 13.05
CA LEU A 154 -0.36 -9.70 11.75
C LEU A 154 1.13 -9.68 11.40
N ALA A 155 1.75 -8.50 11.37
CA ALA A 155 3.17 -8.36 10.99
C ALA A 155 4.09 -9.17 11.93
N ALA A 156 3.84 -9.14 13.24
CA ALA A 156 4.61 -9.92 14.19
C ALA A 156 4.44 -11.42 13.99
N THR A 157 3.24 -11.89 13.64
CA THR A 157 2.96 -13.30 13.33
C THR A 157 3.75 -13.76 12.11
N VAL A 158 3.67 -13.01 11.00
CA VAL A 158 4.43 -13.29 9.76
C VAL A 158 5.93 -13.36 10.02
N LEU A 159 6.47 -12.40 10.79
CA LEU A 159 7.90 -12.33 11.07
C LEU A 159 8.38 -13.32 12.14
N ALA A 160 7.48 -13.87 12.95
CA ALA A 160 7.79 -14.87 13.96
C ALA A 160 7.76 -16.31 13.39
N GLN A 161 7.07 -16.54 12.28
CA GLN A 161 7.15 -17.81 11.55
C GLN A 161 8.56 -18.08 11.00
N LYS A 162 8.94 -19.36 10.99
CA LYS A 162 10.27 -19.80 10.54
C LYS A 162 10.49 -19.42 9.07
N PRO A 163 11.70 -18.97 8.68
CA PRO A 163 12.05 -18.78 7.28
C PRO A 163 11.79 -20.08 6.49
N GLY A 164 10.98 -20.02 5.42
CA GLY A 164 10.54 -21.18 4.65
C GLY A 164 9.17 -21.77 5.04
N ASN A 165 8.63 -21.39 6.21
CA ASN A 165 7.26 -21.74 6.65
C ASN A 165 6.44 -20.49 6.98
N ARG A 166 6.78 -19.37 6.34
CA ARG A 166 5.97 -18.16 6.45
C ARG A 166 4.81 -18.33 5.48
N GLY A 167 3.63 -18.64 5.99
CA GLY A 167 2.46 -18.92 5.17
C GLY A 167 1.99 -17.69 4.41
N PHE A 168 1.01 -17.90 3.53
CA PHE A 168 0.30 -16.82 2.88
C PHE A 168 -0.72 -16.20 3.84
N HIS A 169 -0.83 -14.87 3.88
CA HIS A 169 -1.79 -14.19 4.75
C HIS A 169 -2.70 -13.26 3.95
N LEU A 170 -4.01 -13.40 4.12
CA LEU A 170 -5.02 -12.51 3.54
C LEU A 170 -5.71 -11.71 4.64
N LEU A 171 -5.53 -10.39 4.67
CA LEU A 171 -6.26 -9.48 5.54
C LEU A 171 -7.48 -8.90 4.82
N ILE A 172 -8.68 -9.17 5.33
CA ILE A 172 -9.93 -8.63 4.84
C ILE A 172 -10.39 -7.54 5.83
N ALA A 173 -10.22 -6.28 5.43
CA ALA A 173 -10.71 -5.12 6.17
C ALA A 173 -12.19 -4.84 5.84
N ASN A 174 -12.86 -3.96 6.58
CA ASN A 174 -14.29 -3.70 6.39
C ASN A 174 -14.57 -2.75 5.20
N SER A 175 -13.62 -1.92 4.81
CA SER A 175 -13.75 -1.03 3.66
C SER A 175 -12.44 -0.86 2.90
N LYS A 176 -12.53 -0.27 1.71
CA LYS A 176 -11.37 0.12 0.90
C LYS A 176 -10.42 1.05 1.64
N GLU A 177 -10.94 2.02 2.39
CA GLU A 177 -10.15 2.99 3.15
C GLU A 177 -9.43 2.34 4.33
N GLU A 178 -10.12 1.44 5.06
CA GLU A 178 -9.49 0.67 6.12
C GLU A 178 -8.41 -0.26 5.55
N ALA A 179 -8.70 -0.96 4.44
CA ALA A 179 -7.73 -1.80 3.75
C ALA A 179 -6.49 -1.01 3.33
N ALA A 180 -6.64 0.18 2.76
CA ALA A 180 -5.53 1.04 2.36
C ALA A 180 -4.71 1.52 3.58
N TYR A 181 -5.37 1.85 4.69
CA TYR A 181 -4.70 2.22 5.94
C TYR A 181 -3.87 1.04 6.49
N ARG A 182 -4.43 -0.18 6.49
CA ARG A 182 -3.75 -1.40 6.92
C ARG A 182 -2.59 -1.78 6.01
N HIS A 183 -2.75 -1.62 4.70
CA HIS A 183 -1.68 -1.85 3.73
C HIS A 183 -0.47 -0.95 4.02
N ASN A 184 -0.70 0.36 4.21
CA ASN A 184 0.37 1.32 4.56
C ASN A 184 1.07 0.97 5.90
N ASP A 185 0.31 0.57 6.93
CA ASP A 185 0.89 0.12 8.20
C ASP A 185 1.83 -1.07 7.98
N LEU A 186 1.35 -2.07 7.23
CA LEU A 186 2.07 -3.33 7.00
C LEU A 186 3.29 -3.14 6.10
N GLU A 187 3.23 -2.23 5.12
CA GLU A 187 4.37 -1.88 4.27
C GLU A 187 5.53 -1.36 5.11
N GLY A 188 5.26 -0.43 6.02
CA GLY A 188 6.27 0.11 6.93
C GLY A 188 6.82 -0.92 7.94
N MET A 189 6.05 -1.97 8.27
CA MET A 189 6.43 -2.99 9.25
C MET A 189 7.17 -4.19 8.65
N LEU A 190 6.72 -4.68 7.50
CA LEU A 190 7.23 -5.91 6.88
C LEU A 190 8.46 -5.65 6.02
N GLY A 191 8.58 -4.46 5.43
CA GLY A 191 9.65 -4.17 4.47
C GLY A 191 9.54 -5.10 3.26
N GLU A 192 10.62 -5.78 2.88
CA GLU A 192 10.65 -6.70 1.74
C GLU A 192 10.50 -8.18 2.16
N PRO A 193 9.59 -8.97 1.55
CA PRO A 193 8.65 -8.57 0.51
C PRO A 193 7.51 -7.69 1.07
N ALA A 194 7.18 -6.63 0.34
CA ALA A 194 6.10 -5.72 0.70
C ALA A 194 4.72 -6.42 0.61
N PRO A 195 3.74 -6.01 1.44
CA PRO A 195 2.37 -6.48 1.31
C PRO A 195 1.74 -5.99 0.00
N PHE A 196 0.89 -6.81 -0.61
CA PHE A 196 0.11 -6.42 -1.78
C PHE A 196 -1.25 -5.85 -1.38
N PHE A 197 -1.70 -4.84 -2.12
CA PHE A 197 -3.07 -4.34 -2.02
C PHE A 197 -3.91 -4.95 -3.15
N PHE A 198 -5.06 -5.54 -2.82
CA PHE A 198 -5.95 -6.17 -3.80
C PHE A 198 -7.29 -5.42 -3.86
N PRO A 199 -7.48 -4.54 -4.86
CA PRO A 199 -8.67 -3.71 -4.99
C PRO A 199 -9.79 -4.33 -5.86
N ASP A 200 -10.94 -3.67 -5.84
CA ASP A 200 -12.01 -3.81 -6.83
C ASP A 200 -11.66 -3.04 -8.11
N SER A 201 -12.29 -3.36 -9.23
CA SER A 201 -11.95 -2.78 -10.53
C SER A 201 -12.58 -1.41 -10.81
N PHE A 202 -13.41 -0.89 -9.89
CA PHE A 202 -14.32 0.22 -10.16
C PHE A 202 -13.90 1.52 -9.49
N LYS A 203 -14.32 2.66 -10.04
CA LYS A 203 -14.07 3.98 -9.42
C LYS A 203 -14.72 4.09 -8.04
N ARG A 204 -15.87 3.44 -7.85
CA ARG A 204 -16.64 3.44 -6.60
C ARG A 204 -17.00 1.99 -6.23
N PRO A 205 -16.73 1.55 -4.99
CA PRO A 205 -17.06 0.19 -4.55
C PRO A 205 -18.55 -0.12 -4.72
N ALA A 206 -18.87 -1.28 -5.30
CA ALA A 206 -20.24 -1.73 -5.62
C ALA A 206 -21.02 -0.83 -6.60
N PHE A 207 -20.32 -0.04 -7.43
CA PHE A 207 -20.87 0.64 -8.60
C PHE A 207 -20.15 0.14 -9.86
N PHE A 208 -20.87 -0.58 -10.70
CA PHE A 208 -20.30 -1.35 -11.81
C PHE A 208 -20.23 -0.55 -13.14
N ASP A 209 -20.57 0.74 -13.10
CA ASP A 209 -20.67 1.61 -14.28
C ASP A 209 -19.29 1.99 -14.84
N ASP A 210 -18.32 2.24 -13.95
CA ASP A 210 -17.06 2.93 -14.28
C ASP A 210 -15.84 2.20 -13.76
N LEU A 211 -14.95 1.83 -14.68
CA LEU A 211 -13.68 1.21 -14.34
C LEU A 211 -12.62 2.22 -13.93
N ASN A 212 -11.70 1.75 -13.08
CA ASN A 212 -10.50 2.46 -12.72
C ASN A 212 -9.28 1.66 -13.19
N SER A 213 -8.58 2.19 -14.20
CA SER A 213 -7.40 1.56 -14.80
C SER A 213 -6.29 1.26 -13.79
N VAL A 214 -6.08 2.14 -12.81
CA VAL A 214 -5.08 1.94 -11.74
C VAL A 214 -5.43 0.73 -10.88
N GLN A 215 -6.69 0.59 -10.49
CA GLN A 215 -7.10 -0.55 -9.66
C GLN A 215 -7.07 -1.87 -10.43
N VAL A 216 -7.49 -1.84 -11.70
CA VAL A 216 -7.36 -2.98 -12.62
C VAL A 216 -5.90 -3.43 -12.73
N LEU A 217 -4.97 -2.48 -12.82
CA LEU A 217 -3.53 -2.76 -12.84
C LEU A 217 -3.09 -3.43 -11.54
N GLN A 218 -3.33 -2.79 -10.39
CA GLN A 218 -2.93 -3.30 -9.07
C GLN A 218 -3.49 -4.72 -8.81
N ARG A 219 -4.74 -4.96 -9.22
CA ARG A 219 -5.38 -6.27 -9.12
C ARG A 219 -4.66 -7.31 -9.99
N SER A 220 -4.29 -6.95 -11.21
CA SER A 220 -3.53 -7.82 -12.13
C SER A 220 -2.12 -8.10 -11.61
N GLU A 221 -1.44 -7.10 -11.04
CA GLU A 221 -0.13 -7.24 -10.39
C GLU A 221 -0.21 -8.24 -9.24
N ALA A 222 -1.19 -8.08 -8.35
CA ALA A 222 -1.39 -8.99 -7.22
C ALA A 222 -1.64 -10.44 -7.69
N ILE A 223 -2.50 -10.65 -8.70
CA ILE A 223 -2.76 -12.00 -9.26
C ILE A 223 -1.49 -12.59 -9.87
N ASN A 224 -0.75 -11.82 -10.67
CA ASN A 224 0.51 -12.25 -11.27
C ASN A 224 1.54 -12.65 -10.21
N LYS A 225 1.57 -11.96 -9.07
CA LYS A 225 2.48 -12.28 -7.95
C LYS A 225 2.04 -13.51 -7.17
N ILE A 226 0.74 -13.66 -6.90
CA ILE A 226 0.19 -14.87 -6.27
C ILE A 226 0.52 -16.10 -7.10
N THR A 227 0.27 -16.03 -8.41
CA THR A 227 0.40 -17.16 -9.34
C THR A 227 1.84 -17.40 -9.81
N GLY A 228 2.65 -16.35 -9.92
CA GLY A 228 4.05 -16.42 -10.36
C GLY A 228 5.05 -16.75 -9.26
N SER A 229 4.64 -16.74 -7.99
CA SER A 229 5.51 -17.11 -6.88
C SER A 229 5.59 -18.64 -6.79
N SER A 230 6.78 -19.19 -7.01
CA SER A 230 7.05 -20.61 -6.75
C SER A 230 6.71 -20.92 -5.28
N PRO A 231 6.03 -22.05 -4.98
CA PRO A 231 5.66 -22.44 -3.62
C PRO A 231 6.82 -22.31 -2.62
N ASP A 232 8.04 -22.64 -3.04
CA ASP A 232 9.25 -22.59 -2.21
C ASP A 232 9.77 -21.16 -1.90
N LYS A 233 9.22 -20.13 -2.57
CA LYS A 233 9.58 -18.70 -2.40
C LYS A 233 8.47 -17.84 -1.78
N THR A 234 7.30 -18.42 -1.49
CA THR A 234 6.10 -17.70 -1.00
C THR A 234 6.12 -17.34 0.49
N GLY A 235 7.30 -17.39 1.12
CA GLY A 235 7.47 -17.15 2.54
C GLY A 235 7.02 -15.75 2.98
N GLY A 236 5.81 -15.62 3.53
CA GLY A 236 5.35 -14.44 4.28
C GLY A 236 4.70 -13.37 3.42
N THR A 237 4.11 -13.76 2.29
CA THR A 237 3.31 -12.85 1.46
C THR A 237 2.04 -12.45 2.20
N VAL A 238 1.79 -11.14 2.25
CA VAL A 238 0.57 -10.58 2.84
C VAL A 238 -0.21 -9.87 1.75
N ILE A 239 -1.51 -10.14 1.67
CA ILE A 239 -2.46 -9.43 0.82
C ILE A 239 -3.46 -8.72 1.70
N VAL A 240 -3.73 -7.45 1.40
CA VAL A 240 -4.76 -6.65 2.06
C VAL A 240 -5.88 -6.36 1.08
N THR A 241 -7.12 -6.64 1.48
CA THR A 241 -8.31 -6.51 0.65
C THR A 241 -9.55 -6.14 1.47
N TYR A 242 -10.70 -6.09 0.81
CA TYR A 242 -12.00 -5.70 1.35
C TYR A 242 -13.13 -6.41 0.59
N PRO A 243 -14.38 -6.44 1.11
CA PRO A 243 -15.47 -7.26 0.56
C PRO A 243 -15.74 -7.04 -0.93
N GLU A 244 -15.80 -5.79 -1.38
CA GLU A 244 -16.12 -5.44 -2.77
C GLU A 244 -15.05 -5.93 -3.76
N ALA A 245 -13.79 -5.99 -3.35
CA ALA A 245 -12.70 -6.52 -4.16
C ALA A 245 -12.77 -8.05 -4.28
N LEU A 246 -13.23 -8.74 -3.23
CA LEU A 246 -13.42 -10.18 -3.21
C LEU A 246 -14.60 -10.62 -4.08
N PHE A 247 -15.61 -9.77 -4.24
CA PHE A 247 -16.81 -10.08 -5.02
C PHE A 247 -16.53 -10.37 -6.50
N GLU A 248 -15.48 -9.77 -7.06
CA GLU A 248 -15.03 -10.06 -8.43
C GLU A 248 -14.19 -11.35 -8.48
N LYS A 249 -14.50 -12.27 -9.40
CA LYS A 249 -13.62 -13.41 -9.68
C LYS A 249 -12.31 -12.97 -10.35
N VAL A 250 -11.32 -13.84 -10.31
CA VAL A 250 -10.00 -13.70 -10.93
C VAL A 250 -9.81 -14.75 -12.01
N VAL A 251 -8.90 -14.51 -12.96
CA VAL A 251 -8.57 -15.48 -14.01
C VAL A 251 -7.86 -16.67 -13.38
N LYS A 252 -8.22 -17.88 -13.82
CA LYS A 252 -7.56 -19.12 -13.41
C LYS A 252 -6.04 -19.08 -13.69
N PRO A 253 -5.17 -19.51 -12.76
CA PRO A 253 -3.72 -19.48 -12.96
C PRO A 253 -3.28 -20.26 -14.20
N GLU A 254 -3.91 -21.40 -14.48
CA GLU A 254 -3.57 -22.26 -15.63
C GLU A 254 -3.90 -21.57 -16.95
N VAL A 255 -5.05 -20.90 -17.00
CA VAL A 255 -5.50 -20.14 -18.17
C VAL A 255 -4.59 -18.93 -18.38
N LEU A 256 -4.27 -18.22 -17.30
CA LEU A 256 -3.36 -17.07 -17.36
C LEU A 256 -1.95 -17.46 -17.82
N ALA A 257 -1.44 -18.61 -17.37
CA ALA A 257 -0.15 -19.14 -17.78
C ALA A 257 -0.13 -19.52 -19.27
N GLN A 258 -1.21 -20.11 -19.79
CA GLN A 258 -1.34 -20.45 -21.21
C GLN A 258 -1.46 -19.22 -22.12
N SER A 259 -2.02 -18.13 -21.61
CA SER A 259 -2.16 -16.87 -22.36
C SER A 259 -0.95 -15.94 -22.22
N ARG A 260 0.12 -16.34 -21.52
CA ARG A 260 1.33 -15.53 -21.36
C ARG A 260 2.23 -15.66 -22.58
N ILE A 261 2.72 -14.53 -23.08
CA ILE A 261 3.78 -14.50 -24.11
C ILE A 261 5.09 -14.19 -23.40
N GLU A 262 6.08 -15.05 -23.57
CA GLU A 262 7.44 -14.79 -23.11
C GLU A 262 8.29 -14.40 -24.32
N ILE A 263 9.06 -13.32 -24.19
CA ILE A 263 10.04 -12.89 -25.19
C ILE A 263 11.40 -12.83 -24.50
N ARG A 264 12.40 -13.50 -25.06
CA ARG A 264 13.76 -13.55 -24.52
C ARG A 264 14.76 -12.88 -25.46
N THR A 265 15.85 -12.38 -24.89
CA THR A 265 16.99 -11.90 -25.68
C THR A 265 17.57 -13.05 -26.52
N GLY A 266 17.85 -12.79 -27.79
CA GLY A 266 18.35 -13.75 -28.78
C GLY A 266 17.26 -14.56 -29.50
N GLU A 267 15.97 -14.35 -29.18
CA GLU A 267 14.87 -14.95 -29.93
C GLU A 267 14.49 -14.09 -31.14
N ARG A 268 13.89 -14.71 -32.17
CA ARG A 268 13.32 -13.99 -33.30
C ARG A 268 11.90 -13.53 -32.99
N LEU A 269 11.61 -12.27 -33.29
CA LEU A 269 10.31 -11.65 -33.09
C LEU A 269 9.77 -11.13 -34.43
N ASP A 270 8.74 -11.80 -34.95
CA ASP A 270 7.94 -11.25 -36.05
C ASP A 270 7.08 -10.11 -35.51
N VAL A 271 7.43 -8.87 -35.88
CA VAL A 271 6.78 -7.65 -35.41
C VAL A 271 5.33 -7.59 -35.88
N ASP A 272 5.02 -8.03 -37.10
CA ASP A 272 3.65 -7.96 -37.64
C ASP A 272 2.74 -8.95 -36.92
N PHE A 273 3.23 -10.15 -36.65
CA PHE A 273 2.52 -11.11 -35.81
C PHE A 273 2.36 -10.61 -34.38
N ALA A 274 3.42 -10.05 -33.78
CA ALA A 274 3.37 -9.48 -32.43
C ALA A 274 2.31 -8.36 -32.32
N ILE A 275 2.17 -7.50 -33.33
CA ILE A 275 1.11 -6.48 -33.38
C ILE A 275 -0.27 -7.12 -33.31
N GLN A 276 -0.53 -8.13 -34.15
CA GLN A 276 -1.85 -8.79 -34.19
C GLN A 276 -2.18 -9.40 -32.84
N VAL A 277 -1.22 -10.09 -32.23
CA VAL A 277 -1.39 -10.71 -30.91
C VAL A 277 -1.57 -9.66 -29.81
N LEU A 278 -0.83 -8.55 -29.82
CA LEU A 278 -1.00 -7.48 -28.83
C LEU A 278 -2.38 -6.81 -28.93
N VAL A 279 -2.87 -6.54 -30.14
CA VAL A 279 -4.23 -6.03 -30.35
C VAL A 279 -5.27 -7.06 -29.89
N GLU A 280 -5.05 -8.34 -30.18
CA GLU A 280 -5.86 -9.43 -29.65
C GLU A 280 -5.75 -9.54 -28.12
N TYR A 281 -4.66 -9.11 -27.50
CA TYR A 281 -4.53 -9.12 -26.04
C TYR A 281 -5.19 -7.90 -25.37
N GLY A 282 -5.79 -7.02 -26.19
CA GLY A 282 -6.48 -5.81 -25.74
C GLY A 282 -5.57 -4.59 -25.61
N PHE A 283 -4.34 -4.66 -26.15
CA PHE A 283 -3.44 -3.52 -26.12
C PHE A 283 -3.80 -2.48 -27.19
N GLY A 284 -3.70 -1.21 -26.82
CA GLY A 284 -3.86 -0.07 -27.71
C GLY A 284 -2.52 0.38 -28.29
N ARG A 285 -2.47 0.56 -29.61
CA ARG A 285 -1.30 1.15 -30.27
C ARG A 285 -1.28 2.66 -30.04
N THR A 286 -0.15 3.17 -29.56
CA THR A 286 0.09 4.60 -29.33
C THR A 286 1.43 5.02 -29.91
N ASP A 287 1.67 6.33 -30.02
CA ASP A 287 2.98 6.85 -30.40
C ASP A 287 4.00 6.68 -29.27
N PHE A 288 3.55 6.94 -28.03
CA PHE A 288 4.32 6.83 -26.80
C PHE A 288 3.54 6.06 -25.75
N VAL A 289 4.25 5.21 -25.02
CA VAL A 289 3.70 4.34 -23.99
C VAL A 289 3.81 5.03 -22.64
N TYR A 290 2.66 5.27 -22.02
CA TYR A 290 2.54 5.90 -20.70
C TYR A 290 1.78 5.04 -19.70
N GLU A 291 0.78 4.30 -20.17
CA GLU A 291 -0.13 3.52 -19.32
C GLU A 291 -0.12 2.03 -19.67
N PRO A 292 -0.42 1.14 -18.71
CA PRO A 292 -0.58 -0.28 -18.97
C PRO A 292 -1.63 -0.55 -20.06
N GLY A 293 -1.36 -1.55 -20.88
CA GLY A 293 -2.17 -1.86 -22.05
C GLY A 293 -1.82 -1.04 -23.28
N GLN A 294 -0.76 -0.24 -23.26
CA GLN A 294 -0.28 0.49 -24.43
C GLN A 294 0.98 -0.16 -25.03
N PHE A 295 1.12 -0.04 -26.34
CA PHE A 295 2.35 -0.38 -27.05
C PHE A 295 2.64 0.59 -28.18
N SER A 296 3.92 0.76 -28.52
CA SER A 296 4.37 1.56 -29.65
C SER A 296 5.48 0.85 -30.40
N ILE A 297 5.59 1.12 -31.70
CA ILE A 297 6.60 0.52 -32.57
C ILE A 297 7.25 1.62 -33.38
N ARG A 298 8.58 1.72 -33.29
CA ARG A 298 9.39 2.75 -33.95
C ARG A 298 10.64 2.10 -34.53
N GLY A 299 10.57 1.67 -35.80
CA GLY A 299 11.63 0.89 -36.43
C GLY A 299 11.86 -0.42 -35.69
N GLY A 300 13.10 -0.70 -35.31
CA GLY A 300 13.48 -1.87 -34.51
C GLY A 300 13.22 -1.73 -33.01
N ILE A 301 12.36 -0.81 -32.55
CA ILE A 301 12.04 -0.65 -31.13
C ILE A 301 10.57 -0.91 -30.89
N VAL A 302 10.26 -1.83 -29.98
CA VAL A 302 8.92 -2.09 -29.47
C VAL A 302 8.88 -1.67 -28.01
N ASP A 303 8.13 -0.60 -27.72
CA ASP A 303 7.80 -0.22 -26.34
C ASP A 303 6.45 -0.83 -25.98
N LEU A 304 6.33 -1.43 -24.80
CA LEU A 304 5.15 -2.16 -24.35
C LEU A 304 4.96 -2.03 -22.85
N PHE A 305 3.77 -1.66 -22.40
CA PHE A 305 3.41 -1.68 -20.99
C PHE A 305 2.42 -2.81 -20.70
N SER A 306 2.93 -3.99 -20.35
CA SER A 306 2.12 -5.17 -20.04
C SER A 306 1.15 -4.92 -18.88
N TYR A 307 -0.03 -5.55 -18.94
CA TYR A 307 -0.98 -5.54 -17.83
C TYR A 307 -0.37 -6.24 -16.61
N GLY A 308 -0.38 -5.61 -15.45
CA GLY A 308 0.09 -6.26 -14.22
C GLY A 308 1.61 -6.29 -14.04
N ASN A 309 2.34 -5.40 -14.71
CA ASN A 309 3.76 -5.15 -14.50
C ASN A 309 3.95 -3.71 -14.00
N GLU A 310 4.92 -3.49 -13.11
CA GLU A 310 5.14 -2.17 -12.49
C GLU A 310 5.74 -1.14 -13.47
N MET A 311 6.52 -1.61 -14.45
CA MET A 311 7.25 -0.76 -15.40
C MET A 311 7.11 -1.28 -16.83
N PRO A 312 7.06 -0.39 -17.84
CA PRO A 312 7.02 -0.78 -19.24
C PRO A 312 8.38 -1.30 -19.72
N TYR A 313 8.33 -2.00 -20.85
CA TYR A 313 9.44 -2.69 -21.49
C TYR A 313 9.77 -2.05 -22.83
N ARG A 314 11.06 -1.88 -23.09
CA ARG A 314 11.63 -1.52 -24.38
C ARG A 314 12.38 -2.74 -24.92
N ILE A 315 11.92 -3.25 -26.05
CA ILE A 315 12.51 -4.37 -26.78
C ILE A 315 13.22 -3.76 -27.99
N GLU A 316 14.55 -3.83 -28.00
CA GLU A 316 15.40 -3.39 -29.11
C GLU A 316 15.68 -4.62 -30.01
N LEU A 317 15.37 -4.48 -31.29
CA LEU A 317 15.51 -5.48 -32.33
C LEU A 317 16.64 -5.10 -33.29
N PHE A 318 17.39 -6.10 -33.75
CA PHE A 318 18.28 -6.01 -34.88
C PHE A 318 17.75 -6.94 -35.98
N ASP A 319 17.25 -6.36 -37.07
CA ASP A 319 16.38 -7.04 -38.05
C ASP A 319 15.17 -7.72 -37.37
N ASP A 320 15.16 -9.05 -37.29
CA ASP A 320 14.12 -9.85 -36.62
C ASP A 320 14.55 -10.43 -35.27
N GLU A 321 15.77 -10.17 -34.79
CA GLU A 321 16.31 -10.73 -33.55
C GLU A 321 16.23 -9.74 -32.39
N VAL A 322 15.82 -10.22 -31.20
CA VAL A 322 15.79 -9.43 -29.96
C VAL A 322 17.20 -9.24 -29.41
N GLU A 323 17.79 -8.08 -29.66
CA GLU A 323 19.12 -7.72 -29.15
C GLU A 323 19.10 -7.37 -27.66
N ASN A 324 18.05 -6.66 -27.22
CA ASN A 324 18.01 -6.12 -25.87
C ASN A 324 16.58 -5.96 -25.34
N ILE A 325 16.43 -6.20 -24.05
CA ILE A 325 15.18 -5.93 -23.34
C ILE A 325 15.52 -5.07 -22.13
N ARG A 326 14.84 -3.94 -21.96
CA ARG A 326 15.05 -3.03 -20.83
C ARG A 326 13.72 -2.58 -20.25
N THR A 327 13.66 -2.31 -18.96
CA THR A 327 12.59 -1.45 -18.43
C THR A 327 12.89 0.01 -18.73
N PHE A 328 11.87 0.85 -18.82
CA PHE A 328 12.04 2.30 -18.95
C PHE A 328 11.02 3.05 -18.10
N ASP A 329 11.32 4.30 -17.76
CA ASP A 329 10.39 5.17 -17.05
C ASP A 329 9.35 5.76 -18.01
N PRO A 330 8.04 5.56 -17.81
CA PRO A 330 7.01 6.01 -18.74
C PRO A 330 6.91 7.53 -18.87
N LEU A 331 7.38 8.30 -17.87
CA LEU A 331 7.33 9.76 -17.90
C LEU A 331 8.56 10.35 -18.61
N THR A 332 9.75 9.87 -18.26
CA THR A 332 11.02 10.38 -18.82
C THR A 332 11.44 9.67 -20.11
N GLN A 333 10.86 8.51 -20.41
CA GLN A 333 11.17 7.64 -21.55
C GLN A 333 12.62 7.09 -21.55
N LEU A 334 13.32 7.22 -20.42
CA LEU A 334 14.69 6.75 -20.23
C LEU A 334 14.72 5.29 -19.78
N SER A 335 15.60 4.51 -20.39
CA SER A 335 15.85 3.12 -19.97
C SER A 335 16.43 3.06 -18.56
N LEU A 336 16.04 2.03 -17.81
CA LEU A 336 16.41 1.81 -16.42
C LEU A 336 17.26 0.55 -16.26
N ARG A 337 16.63 -0.64 -16.35
CA ARG A 337 17.29 -1.92 -16.05
C ARG A 337 17.21 -2.86 -17.25
N LYS A 338 18.32 -3.52 -17.59
CA LYS A 338 18.36 -4.60 -18.59
C LYS A 338 17.77 -5.90 -18.03
N LEU A 339 16.99 -6.60 -18.86
CA LEU A 339 16.34 -7.88 -18.56
C LEU A 339 16.79 -8.93 -19.56
N SER A 340 16.73 -10.21 -19.17
CA SER A 340 16.97 -11.36 -20.05
C SER A 340 15.72 -11.79 -20.81
N SER A 341 14.56 -11.54 -20.23
CA SER A 341 13.26 -11.85 -20.80
C SER A 341 12.17 -10.94 -20.25
N VAL A 342 11.06 -10.89 -20.96
CA VAL A 342 9.82 -10.22 -20.57
C VAL A 342 8.65 -11.18 -20.71
N SER A 343 7.68 -11.02 -19.81
CA SER A 343 6.41 -11.74 -19.81
C SER A 343 5.29 -10.74 -20.07
N ILE A 344 4.56 -10.94 -21.16
CA ILE A 344 3.40 -10.15 -21.56
C ILE A 344 2.15 -10.94 -21.21
N VAL A 345 1.21 -10.30 -20.50
CA VAL A 345 -0.09 -10.90 -20.18
C VAL A 345 -1.23 -10.07 -20.78
N PRO A 346 -2.34 -10.72 -21.18
CA PRO A 346 -3.48 -10.03 -21.78
C PRO A 346 -4.28 -9.21 -20.76
N ASN A 347 -5.22 -8.40 -21.27
CA ASN A 347 -6.19 -7.71 -20.43
C ASN A 347 -7.09 -8.71 -19.69
N LEU A 348 -6.89 -8.85 -18.37
CA LEU A 348 -7.60 -9.82 -17.53
C LEU A 348 -9.12 -9.55 -17.42
N ASN A 349 -9.57 -8.33 -17.74
CA ASN A 349 -10.97 -7.96 -17.55
C ASN A 349 -11.87 -8.36 -18.72
N THR A 350 -11.38 -8.26 -19.96
CA THR A 350 -12.22 -8.30 -21.16
C THR A 350 -12.00 -9.54 -22.02
N ARG A 351 -11.02 -10.39 -21.70
CA ARG A 351 -10.67 -11.55 -22.55
C ARG A 351 -11.02 -12.91 -22.00
N PHE A 352 -11.35 -13.02 -20.71
CA PHE A 352 -11.62 -14.30 -20.08
C PHE A 352 -13.10 -14.48 -19.81
N ARG A 353 -13.62 -15.61 -20.29
CA ARG A 353 -15.01 -16.02 -20.09
C ARG A 353 -15.27 -16.38 -18.64
N GLN A 354 -16.54 -16.44 -18.26
CA GLN A 354 -16.97 -16.74 -16.90
C GLN A 354 -16.42 -18.07 -16.34
N ASP A 355 -16.33 -19.09 -17.17
CA ASP A 355 -15.84 -20.44 -16.84
C ASP A 355 -14.31 -20.51 -16.67
N GLN A 356 -13.60 -19.49 -17.14
CA GLN A 356 -12.16 -19.34 -16.98
C GLN A 356 -11.78 -18.52 -15.73
N LYS A 357 -12.77 -18.11 -14.94
CA LYS A 357 -12.60 -17.31 -13.72
C LYS A 357 -12.99 -18.08 -12.46
N VAL A 358 -12.28 -17.85 -11.37
CA VAL A 358 -12.44 -18.48 -10.04
C VAL A 358 -12.40 -17.43 -8.94
N SER A 359 -12.78 -17.79 -7.71
CA SER A 359 -12.62 -16.91 -6.56
C SER A 359 -11.14 -16.58 -6.32
N LEU A 360 -10.87 -15.46 -5.63
CA LEU A 360 -9.52 -15.18 -5.14
C LEU A 360 -9.02 -16.32 -4.25
N PHE A 361 -9.89 -16.89 -3.40
CA PHE A 361 -9.52 -17.96 -2.49
C PHE A 361 -9.01 -19.21 -3.22
N HIS A 362 -9.56 -19.53 -4.39
CA HIS A 362 -9.11 -20.68 -5.19
C HIS A 362 -7.67 -20.56 -5.67
N ILE A 363 -7.16 -19.34 -5.89
CA ILE A 363 -5.77 -19.12 -6.32
C ILE A 363 -4.79 -18.95 -5.16
N LEU A 364 -5.29 -18.81 -3.94
CA LEU A 364 -4.45 -18.76 -2.74
C LEU A 364 -3.98 -20.17 -2.36
N PRO A 365 -2.78 -20.30 -1.77
CA PRO A 365 -2.34 -21.56 -1.16
C PRO A 365 -3.38 -22.13 -0.20
N ALA A 366 -3.47 -23.46 -0.12
CA ALA A 366 -4.47 -24.14 0.71
C ALA A 366 -4.31 -23.83 2.22
N ASP A 367 -3.08 -23.53 2.64
CA ASP A 367 -2.70 -23.15 4.00
C ASP A 367 -2.76 -21.64 4.26
N ALA A 368 -3.28 -20.85 3.30
CA ALA A 368 -3.40 -19.40 3.45
C ALA A 368 -4.25 -19.02 4.68
N VAL A 369 -3.69 -18.19 5.54
CA VAL A 369 -4.32 -17.74 6.78
C VAL A 369 -5.14 -16.49 6.50
N ILE A 370 -6.44 -16.56 6.78
CA ILE A 370 -7.35 -15.44 6.57
C ILE A 370 -7.51 -14.66 7.88
N TRP A 371 -7.35 -13.35 7.82
CA TRP A 371 -7.58 -12.41 8.90
C TRP A 371 -8.84 -11.61 8.58
N ILE A 372 -9.87 -11.74 9.42
CA ILE A 372 -11.15 -11.06 9.22
C ILE A 372 -11.58 -10.44 10.53
N ARG A 373 -11.91 -9.15 10.50
CA ARG A 373 -12.43 -8.49 11.70
C ARG A 373 -13.83 -8.98 12.05
N ASP A 374 -14.75 -8.80 11.11
CA ASP A 374 -16.15 -9.18 11.25
C ASP A 374 -16.62 -9.97 10.02
N TYR A 375 -16.84 -11.27 10.23
CA TYR A 375 -17.27 -12.22 9.22
C TYR A 375 -18.72 -11.96 8.80
N GLN A 376 -19.60 -11.60 9.75
CA GLN A 376 -20.98 -11.31 9.41
C GLN A 376 -21.04 -10.05 8.55
N PHE A 377 -20.28 -9.02 8.92
CA PHE A 377 -20.16 -7.81 8.12
C PHE A 377 -19.62 -8.11 6.71
N LEU A 378 -18.61 -8.98 6.56
CA LEU A 378 -18.14 -9.43 5.24
C LEU A 378 -19.28 -10.04 4.41
N LEU A 379 -20.04 -10.97 4.98
CA LEU A 379 -21.16 -11.61 4.28
C LEU A 379 -22.24 -10.59 3.89
N ASP A 380 -22.61 -9.69 4.80
CA ASP A 380 -23.60 -8.64 4.55
C ASP A 380 -23.14 -7.70 3.43
N ARG A 381 -21.84 -7.35 3.39
CA ARG A 381 -21.26 -6.54 2.30
C ARG A 381 -21.25 -7.28 0.97
N LEU A 382 -20.92 -8.58 0.94
CA LEU A 382 -20.97 -9.38 -0.29
C LEU A 382 -22.40 -9.50 -0.80
N GLN A 383 -23.38 -9.69 0.08
CA GLN A 383 -24.80 -9.69 -0.27
C GLN A 383 -25.23 -8.34 -0.85
N TYR A 384 -24.79 -7.23 -0.25
CA TYR A 384 -25.03 -5.90 -0.81
C TYR A 384 -24.42 -5.74 -2.22
N CYS A 385 -23.19 -6.21 -2.45
CA CYS A 385 -22.58 -6.20 -3.79
C CYS A 385 -23.40 -6.99 -4.82
N PHE A 386 -23.92 -8.15 -4.41
CA PHE A 386 -24.76 -8.99 -5.24
C PHE A 386 -26.04 -8.26 -5.68
N GLU A 387 -26.79 -7.69 -4.73
CA GLU A 387 -28.01 -6.92 -5.03
C GLU A 387 -27.74 -5.72 -5.94
N ARG A 388 -26.61 -5.04 -5.74
CA ARG A 388 -26.18 -3.92 -6.60
C ARG A 388 -25.85 -4.37 -8.02
N ALA A 389 -25.26 -5.55 -8.19
CA ALA A 389 -24.94 -6.10 -9.49
C ALA A 389 -26.21 -6.50 -10.25
N GLU A 390 -27.21 -7.09 -9.58
CA GLU A 390 -28.52 -7.40 -10.17
C GLU A 390 -29.28 -6.13 -10.59
N GLN A 391 -29.27 -5.10 -9.75
CA GLN A 391 -29.85 -3.79 -10.07
C GLN A 391 -29.17 -3.13 -11.28
N PHE A 392 -27.86 -3.32 -11.42
CA PHE A 392 -27.14 -2.81 -12.58
C PHE A 392 -27.50 -3.60 -13.84
N ALA A 393 -27.45 -4.93 -13.80
CA ALA A 393 -27.78 -5.80 -14.93
C ALA A 393 -29.20 -5.54 -15.50
N SER A 394 -30.19 -5.35 -14.62
CA SER A 394 -31.56 -5.04 -15.02
C SER A 394 -31.70 -3.69 -15.73
N LYS A 395 -30.89 -2.69 -15.37
CA LYS A 395 -30.85 -1.39 -16.06
C LYS A 395 -30.18 -1.47 -17.41
N ILE A 396 -29.10 -2.26 -17.50
CA ILE A 396 -28.38 -2.41 -18.75
C ILE A 396 -29.35 -2.96 -19.79
N THR A 397 -30.08 -4.06 -19.48
CA THR A 397 -31.02 -4.84 -20.35
C THR A 397 -32.05 -3.99 -21.16
N ALA A 398 -32.22 -2.72 -20.82
CA ALA A 398 -33.16 -1.76 -21.39
C ALA A 398 -32.56 -0.73 -22.38
N LEU A 399 -31.24 -0.71 -22.62
CA LEU A 399 -30.53 0.24 -23.50
C LEU A 399 -29.59 -0.53 -24.43
N ASP A 400 -29.33 -0.10 -25.67
CA ASP A 400 -28.53 -0.89 -26.65
C ASP A 400 -27.07 -1.09 -26.18
N GLU A 401 -26.60 -2.35 -26.26
CA GLU A 401 -26.03 -3.00 -25.06
C GLU A 401 -24.91 -4.01 -25.30
N ALA A 402 -24.48 -4.24 -26.54
CA ALA A 402 -23.67 -5.41 -26.87
C ALA A 402 -22.33 -5.47 -26.11
N GLU A 403 -21.58 -4.38 -26.05
CA GLU A 403 -20.25 -4.33 -25.41
C GLU A 403 -20.34 -4.38 -23.87
N LEU A 404 -21.36 -3.73 -23.29
CA LEU A 404 -21.60 -3.73 -21.84
C LEU A 404 -22.17 -5.07 -21.35
N ARG A 405 -23.02 -5.73 -22.16
CA ARG A 405 -23.50 -7.09 -21.90
C ARG A 405 -22.35 -8.10 -21.92
N ASP A 406 -21.45 -8.01 -22.89
CA ASP A 406 -20.28 -8.89 -22.96
C ASP A 406 -19.36 -8.69 -21.75
N ILE A 407 -19.09 -7.44 -21.34
CA ILE A 407 -18.30 -7.14 -20.14
C ILE A 407 -18.96 -7.72 -18.87
N PHE A 408 -20.27 -7.66 -18.72
CA PHE A 408 -20.96 -8.20 -17.54
C PHE A 408 -21.06 -9.73 -17.57
N ARG A 409 -21.26 -10.34 -18.75
CA ARG A 409 -21.21 -11.80 -18.92
C ARG A 409 -19.83 -12.36 -18.60
N ASP A 410 -18.78 -11.62 -18.97
CA ASP A 410 -17.39 -12.02 -18.74
C ASP A 410 -16.93 -11.69 -17.30
N ARG A 411 -17.52 -10.70 -16.63
CA ARG A 411 -17.31 -10.44 -15.19
C ARG A 411 -18.10 -11.43 -14.35
N ALA A 412 -17.51 -12.59 -14.18
CA ALA A 412 -17.94 -13.60 -13.24
C ALA A 412 -17.90 -13.04 -11.80
N PHE A 413 -19.05 -12.70 -11.21
CA PHE A 413 -19.13 -12.35 -9.79
C PHE A 413 -19.26 -13.61 -8.92
N LEU A 414 -18.91 -13.50 -7.64
CA LEU A 414 -19.10 -14.57 -6.64
C LEU A 414 -20.49 -14.50 -6.01
N TYR A 415 -21.06 -15.65 -5.68
CA TYR A 415 -22.19 -15.71 -4.77
C TYR A 415 -21.69 -15.64 -3.32
N PRO A 416 -22.36 -14.90 -2.42
CA PRO A 416 -21.93 -14.79 -1.02
C PRO A 416 -21.78 -16.14 -0.31
N GLY A 417 -22.63 -17.13 -0.64
CA GLY A 417 -22.56 -18.47 -0.07
C GLY A 417 -21.31 -19.26 -0.44
N ASP A 418 -20.74 -19.03 -1.64
CA ASP A 418 -19.51 -19.70 -2.09
C ASP A 418 -18.32 -19.26 -1.24
N VAL A 419 -18.22 -17.95 -0.97
CA VAL A 419 -17.13 -17.35 -0.18
C VAL A 419 -17.15 -17.88 1.26
N ALA A 420 -18.33 -18.11 1.84
CA ALA A 420 -18.45 -18.63 3.19
C ALA A 420 -17.81 -20.03 3.33
N GLY A 421 -18.04 -20.92 2.36
CA GLY A 421 -17.45 -22.26 2.32
C GLY A 421 -15.95 -22.23 2.15
N GLU A 422 -15.44 -21.40 1.23
CA GLU A 422 -14.00 -21.28 0.97
C GLU A 422 -13.22 -20.72 2.17
N ILE A 423 -13.80 -19.77 2.91
CA ILE A 423 -13.20 -19.25 4.15
C ILE A 423 -13.20 -20.34 5.23
N ALA A 424 -14.24 -21.17 5.28
CA ALA A 424 -14.40 -22.18 6.33
C ALA A 424 -13.31 -23.27 6.28
N GLU A 425 -12.75 -23.57 5.11
CA GLU A 425 -11.71 -24.60 4.94
C GLU A 425 -10.31 -24.14 5.39
N ARG A 426 -10.11 -22.83 5.57
CA ARG A 426 -8.78 -22.23 5.82
C ARG A 426 -8.59 -21.83 7.28
N PRO A 427 -7.34 -21.70 7.77
CA PRO A 427 -7.07 -21.11 9.08
C PRO A 427 -7.61 -19.68 9.14
N LEU A 428 -8.43 -19.38 10.16
CA LEU A 428 -9.08 -18.09 10.32
C LEU A 428 -8.65 -17.43 11.63
N VAL A 429 -8.22 -16.18 11.54
CA VAL A 429 -7.94 -15.29 12.66
C VAL A 429 -8.97 -14.17 12.66
N PHE A 430 -9.68 -14.00 13.78
CA PHE A 430 -10.71 -12.98 13.91
C PHE A 430 -10.45 -12.03 15.09
N THR A 431 -10.67 -10.73 14.87
CA THR A 431 -10.29 -9.66 15.81
C THR A 431 -11.46 -9.09 16.62
N GLU A 432 -12.71 -9.41 16.26
CA GLU A 432 -13.90 -9.11 17.07
C GLU A 432 -14.65 -10.37 17.51
N LYS A 433 -15.48 -10.25 18.57
CA LYS A 433 -16.31 -11.35 19.06
C LYS A 433 -17.40 -11.66 18.03
N GLN A 434 -17.22 -12.75 17.32
CA GLN A 434 -18.26 -13.26 16.43
C GLN A 434 -19.15 -14.25 17.19
N HIS A 435 -20.46 -14.07 17.05
CA HIS A 435 -21.43 -15.13 17.27
C HIS A 435 -21.40 -16.06 16.06
N ILE A 436 -20.29 -16.79 15.87
CA ILE A 436 -20.30 -17.89 14.91
C ILE A 436 -21.23 -18.93 15.53
N ASN A 437 -22.42 -19.12 14.95
CA ASN A 437 -23.18 -20.34 15.14
C ASN A 437 -22.38 -21.48 14.50
N ALA A 438 -21.29 -21.87 15.16
CA ALA A 438 -20.66 -23.14 14.90
C ALA A 438 -21.71 -24.17 15.29
N GLY A 439 -22.27 -24.86 14.30
CA GLY A 439 -22.93 -26.14 14.57
C GLY A 439 -22.00 -27.00 15.42
N PRO A 440 -22.56 -27.90 16.26
CA PRO A 440 -21.77 -28.67 17.20
C PRO A 440 -20.70 -29.46 16.43
N VAL A 441 -19.42 -29.18 16.75
CA VAL A 441 -18.30 -30.06 16.42
C VAL A 441 -18.04 -30.95 17.63
#